data_AF-G1WBP0-F1
#
_entry.id   AF-G1WBP0-F1
#
_cell.length_a   1.000
_cell.length_b   1.000
_cell.length_c   1.000
_cell.angle_alpha   90.00
_cell.angle_beta   90.00
_cell.angle_gamma   90.00
#
_symmetry.space_group_name_H-M   'P 1'
#
loop_
_entity.id
_entity.type
_entity.pdbx_description
1 polymer ?
#
loop_
_entity_poly.entity_id
_entity_poly.type
_entity_poly.pdbx_seq_one_letter_code
_entity_poly.pdbx_strand_id
1 'polypeptide(L)'
;MKILLFTLLVIFLLVSCSPSKCSIYDTLSYIYIDKWEHKSIPQKGMLYISGRKSFIGQKDSIPVINIFTDELDSTYITCEIERNELYYINDFYLVLDDSIVYDISDIRRETREDREHWGMFGPSVSCVVTSMKVNGTKIKDSEGIAFPAKLRKIIKKR
;
A
#
# COMPACT_ATOMS: atom_id res chain seq x y z
N MET A 1 29.92 -32.32 -26.72
CA MET A 1 29.32 -32.14 -25.37
C MET A 1 29.48 -30.73 -24.79
N LYS A 2 30.64 -30.05 -24.94
CA LYS A 2 30.85 -28.69 -24.38
C LYS A 2 29.89 -27.62 -24.93
N ILE A 3 29.60 -27.64 -26.23
CA ILE A 3 28.71 -26.67 -26.90
C ILE A 3 27.26 -26.79 -26.39
N LEU A 4 26.80 -28.01 -26.15
CA LEU A 4 25.42 -28.31 -25.74
C LEU A 4 25.15 -27.86 -24.29
N LEU A 5 26.16 -28.01 -23.41
CA LEU A 5 26.16 -27.46 -22.05
C LEU A 5 26.16 -25.92 -22.06
N PHE A 6 26.92 -25.30 -22.97
CA PHE A 6 26.98 -23.84 -23.09
C PHE A 6 25.65 -23.26 -23.57
N THR A 7 25.00 -23.90 -24.56
CA THR A 7 23.67 -23.49 -25.03
C THR A 7 22.60 -23.65 -23.96
N LEU A 8 22.63 -24.73 -23.16
CA LEU A 8 21.70 -24.92 -22.05
C LEU A 8 21.89 -23.86 -20.96
N LEU A 9 23.13 -23.48 -20.67
CA LEU A 9 23.46 -22.44 -19.69
C LEU A 9 23.01 -21.05 -20.17
N VAL A 10 23.18 -20.74 -21.46
CA VAL A 10 22.68 -19.49 -22.08
C VAL A 10 21.15 -19.44 -22.07
N ILE A 11 20.46 -20.55 -22.39
CA ILE A 11 18.99 -20.63 -22.32
C ILE A 11 18.51 -20.48 -20.87
N PHE A 12 19.18 -21.10 -19.90
CA PHE A 12 18.84 -20.95 -18.48
C PHE A 12 19.01 -19.51 -17.98
N LEU A 13 20.04 -18.81 -18.44
CA LEU A 13 20.28 -17.39 -18.14
C LEU A 13 19.26 -16.46 -18.80
N LEU A 14 18.69 -16.84 -19.94
CA LEU A 14 17.67 -16.04 -20.64
C LEU A 14 16.26 -16.25 -20.05
N VAL A 15 15.97 -17.39 -19.45
CA VAL A 15 14.64 -17.71 -18.86
C VAL A 15 14.48 -17.14 -17.44
N SER A 16 15.57 -16.87 -16.72
CA SER A 16 15.54 -16.46 -15.31
C SER A 16 15.19 -14.99 -15.05
N CYS A 17 14.92 -14.18 -16.08
CA CYS A 17 14.63 -12.76 -15.93
C CYS A 17 13.17 -12.44 -16.30
N SER A 18 12.22 -13.05 -15.59
CA SER A 18 10.83 -12.56 -15.61
C SER A 18 10.64 -11.65 -14.39
N PRO A 19 10.34 -10.35 -14.58
CA PRO A 19 10.11 -9.46 -13.46
C PRO A 19 8.94 -9.96 -12.61
N SER A 20 9.11 -9.96 -11.28
CA SER A 20 8.05 -10.36 -10.35
C SER A 20 6.85 -9.43 -10.51
N LYS A 21 5.71 -9.98 -10.93
CA LYS A 21 4.47 -9.21 -11.06
C LYS A 21 3.94 -8.87 -9.67
N CYS A 22 3.48 -7.63 -9.48
CA CYS A 22 2.88 -7.20 -8.24
C CYS A 22 1.61 -7.99 -7.97
N SER A 23 1.45 -8.47 -6.73
CA SER A 23 0.28 -9.25 -6.35
C SER A 23 -0.69 -8.38 -5.56
N ILE A 24 -1.98 -8.54 -5.85
CA ILE A 24 -3.03 -8.01 -4.99
C ILE A 24 -3.08 -8.72 -3.62
N TYR A 25 -2.37 -9.85 -3.51
CA TYR A 25 -2.21 -10.62 -2.28
C TYR A 25 -0.95 -10.27 -1.50
N ASP A 26 -0.21 -9.24 -1.91
CA ASP A 26 0.83 -8.70 -1.06
C ASP A 26 0.20 -8.00 0.15
N THR A 27 0.99 -7.88 1.21
CA THR A 27 0.56 -7.31 2.47
C THR A 27 0.83 -5.81 2.52
N LEU A 28 -0.04 -5.09 3.22
CA LEU A 28 0.06 -3.65 3.47
C LEU A 28 0.47 -3.42 4.92
N SER A 29 1.56 -2.68 5.12
CA SER A 29 2.05 -2.33 6.46
C SER A 29 1.90 -0.85 6.80
N TYR A 30 1.72 0.01 5.80
CA TYR A 30 1.71 1.47 5.99
C TYR A 30 0.61 2.14 5.16
N ILE A 31 -0.07 3.10 5.78
CA ILE A 31 -1.01 4.02 5.13
C ILE A 31 -0.52 5.44 5.40
N TYR A 32 -0.49 6.27 4.37
CA TYR A 32 -0.01 7.64 4.44
C TYR A 32 -1.15 8.64 4.24
N ILE A 33 -1.22 9.63 5.11
CA ILE A 33 -2.17 10.73 5.03
C ILE A 33 -1.40 12.03 4.81
N ASP A 34 -1.46 12.54 3.59
CA ASP A 34 -0.78 13.76 3.14
C ASP A 34 -1.52 15.03 3.63
N LYS A 35 -0.79 16.13 3.74
CA LYS A 35 -1.29 17.47 4.12
C LYS A 35 -2.07 17.42 5.43
N TRP A 36 -1.49 16.79 6.44
CA TRP A 36 -2.04 16.80 7.78
C TRP A 36 -1.83 18.16 8.46
N GLU A 37 -2.79 19.05 8.24
CA GLU A 37 -2.74 20.42 8.78
C GLU A 37 -3.22 20.54 10.24
N HIS A 38 -3.64 19.43 10.88
CA HIS A 38 -4.09 19.45 12.26
C HIS A 38 -2.91 19.47 13.23
N LYS A 39 -3.00 20.29 14.28
CA LYS A 39 -1.96 20.38 15.32
C LYS A 39 -1.76 19.11 16.14
N SER A 40 -2.77 18.23 16.20
CA SER A 40 -2.68 16.98 16.96
C SER A 40 -2.61 15.77 16.02
N ILE A 41 -1.57 14.97 16.22
CA ILE A 41 -1.42 13.63 15.63
C ILE A 41 -2.42 12.71 16.34
N PRO A 42 -3.22 11.91 15.61
CA PRO A 42 -4.11 10.94 16.24
C PRO A 42 -3.35 9.93 17.09
N GLN A 43 -3.90 9.54 18.24
CA GLN A 43 -3.22 8.63 19.16
C GLN A 43 -3.64 7.17 18.99
N LYS A 44 -4.80 6.95 18.38
CA LYS A 44 -5.31 5.59 18.13
C LYS A 44 -5.95 5.49 16.77
N GLY A 45 -5.83 4.30 16.18
CA GLY A 45 -6.46 3.98 14.91
C GLY A 45 -6.96 2.54 14.87
N MET A 46 -8.06 2.34 14.15
CA MET A 46 -8.58 1.03 13.80
C MET A 46 -8.90 0.96 12.32
N LEU A 47 -8.54 -0.17 11.72
CA LEU A 47 -8.97 -0.55 10.39
C LEU A 47 -10.12 -1.54 10.50
N TYR A 48 -11.19 -1.32 9.76
CA TYR A 48 -12.30 -2.25 9.63
C TYR A 48 -12.37 -2.72 8.20
N ILE A 49 -12.22 -4.02 7.98
CA ILE A 49 -12.24 -4.57 6.63
C ILE A 49 -13.68 -4.59 6.13
N SER A 50 -13.89 -4.06 4.93
CA SER A 50 -15.19 -4.05 4.27
C SER A 50 -15.08 -4.78 2.96
N GLY A 51 -15.83 -5.87 2.77
CA GLY A 51 -15.89 -6.51 1.45
C GLY A 51 -15.91 -8.03 1.49
N ARG A 52 -16.33 -8.60 0.35
CA ARG A 52 -16.59 -10.05 0.16
C ARG A 52 -15.34 -10.93 -0.02
N LYS A 53 -14.14 -10.36 0.11
CA LYS A 53 -12.86 -11.04 -0.19
C LYS A 53 -11.98 -11.19 1.05
N SER A 54 -12.58 -11.34 2.24
CA SER A 54 -11.78 -11.66 3.43
C SER A 54 -11.17 -13.05 3.27
N PHE A 55 -9.88 -13.16 3.56
CA PHE A 55 -9.22 -14.45 3.63
C PHE A 55 -9.66 -15.19 4.89
N ILE A 56 -9.71 -16.52 4.81
CA ILE A 56 -9.94 -17.37 5.99
C ILE A 56 -8.84 -17.06 7.01
N GLY A 57 -9.23 -16.59 8.21
CA GLY A 57 -8.32 -16.21 9.29
C GLY A 57 -8.02 -14.71 9.41
N GLN A 58 -8.56 -13.88 8.51
CA GLN A 58 -8.41 -12.44 8.61
C GLN A 58 -9.36 -11.84 9.67
N LYS A 59 -8.83 -10.94 10.51
CA LYS A 59 -9.63 -10.21 11.50
C LYS A 59 -10.50 -9.16 10.81
N ASP A 60 -11.76 -9.05 11.23
CA ASP A 60 -12.66 -7.99 10.75
C ASP A 60 -12.17 -6.58 11.14
N SER A 61 -11.35 -6.50 12.20
CA SER A 61 -10.76 -5.27 12.69
C SER A 61 -9.27 -5.43 12.99
N ILE A 62 -8.46 -4.50 12.52
CA ILE A 62 -7.00 -4.51 12.65
C ILE A 62 -6.51 -3.21 13.31
N PRO A 63 -5.84 -3.27 14.47
CA PRO A 63 -5.35 -2.07 15.13
C PRO A 63 -4.22 -1.43 14.32
N VAL A 64 -4.24 -0.10 14.31
CA VAL A 64 -3.07 0.68 13.89
C VAL A 64 -2.09 0.67 15.06
N ILE A 65 -0.92 0.08 14.85
CA ILE A 65 0.06 -0.14 15.93
C ILE A 65 0.83 1.13 16.28
N ASN A 66 1.03 2.01 15.30
CA ASN A 66 1.72 3.27 15.50
C ASN A 66 1.19 4.35 14.55
N ILE A 67 1.15 5.59 15.02
CA ILE A 67 0.78 6.76 14.24
C ILE A 67 1.83 7.83 14.50
N PHE A 68 2.55 8.21 13.46
CA PHE A 68 3.67 9.16 13.58
C PHE A 68 3.78 10.03 12.33
N THR A 69 4.41 11.18 12.49
CA THR A 69 4.88 12.02 11.38
C THR A 69 6.32 11.65 11.05
N ASP A 70 6.71 11.71 9.79
CA ASP A 70 8.12 11.57 9.44
C ASP A 70 8.90 12.78 9.99
N GLU A 71 10.12 12.56 10.51
CA GLU A 71 10.95 13.64 11.06
C GLU A 71 11.39 14.64 9.98
N LEU A 72 11.47 14.19 8.72
CA LEU A 72 11.90 14.99 7.58
C LEU A 72 10.74 15.70 6.87
N ASP A 73 9.51 15.20 7.00
CA ASP A 73 8.33 15.76 6.35
C ASP A 73 7.10 15.71 7.26
N SER A 74 6.90 16.79 8.01
CA SER A 74 5.78 16.92 8.97
C SER A 74 4.40 17.05 8.31
N THR A 75 4.33 17.02 6.98
CA THR A 75 3.07 17.09 6.24
C THR A 75 2.35 15.75 6.15
N TYR A 76 3.06 14.63 6.37
CA TYR A 76 2.49 13.29 6.34
C TYR A 76 2.25 12.75 7.74
N ILE A 77 1.12 12.07 7.91
CA ILE A 77 0.95 11.10 8.98
C ILE A 77 1.02 9.70 8.40
N THR A 78 1.83 8.86 9.01
CA THR A 78 1.98 7.45 8.71
C THR A 78 1.24 6.63 9.76
N CYS A 79 0.33 5.78 9.30
CA CYS A 79 -0.33 4.76 10.11
C CYS A 79 0.33 3.41 9.82
N GLU A 80 0.97 2.84 10.82
CA GLU A 80 1.62 1.54 10.74
C GLU A 80 0.67 0.42 11.19
N ILE A 81 0.75 -0.69 10.47
CA ILE A 81 -0.08 -1.87 10.66
C ILE A 81 0.85 -3.07 10.80
N GLU A 82 0.48 -4.00 11.68
CA GLU A 82 1.21 -5.25 11.84
C GLU A 82 1.29 -5.99 10.50
N ARG A 83 2.47 -6.54 10.19
CA ARG A 83 2.69 -7.23 8.92
C ARG A 83 1.74 -8.41 8.79
N ASN A 84 1.29 -8.66 7.56
CA ASN A 84 0.42 -9.78 7.19
C ASN A 84 -1.02 -9.74 7.73
N GLU A 85 -1.43 -8.66 8.40
CA GLU A 85 -2.82 -8.50 8.83
C GLU A 85 -3.71 -7.92 7.73
N LEU A 86 -3.18 -7.03 6.88
CA LEU A 86 -3.93 -6.37 5.81
C LEU A 86 -3.33 -6.65 4.43
N TYR A 87 -4.19 -6.82 3.42
CA TYR A 87 -3.84 -7.14 2.04
C TYR A 87 -4.43 -6.11 1.09
N TYR A 88 -3.76 -5.86 -0.04
CA TYR A 88 -4.20 -4.87 -1.03
C TYR A 88 -5.50 -5.22 -1.76
N ILE A 89 -5.93 -6.48 -1.72
CA ILE A 89 -7.22 -6.91 -2.29
C ILE A 89 -8.44 -6.42 -1.49
N ASN A 90 -8.22 -5.99 -0.24
CA ASN A 90 -9.30 -5.62 0.66
C ASN A 90 -9.68 -4.15 0.52
N ASP A 91 -10.97 -3.89 0.56
CA ASP A 91 -11.47 -2.56 0.89
C ASP A 91 -11.58 -2.45 2.43
N PHE A 92 -11.40 -1.25 2.98
CA PHE A 92 -11.38 -1.05 4.42
C PHE A 92 -11.70 0.38 4.83
N TYR A 93 -12.17 0.55 6.06
CA TYR A 93 -12.34 1.84 6.71
C TYR A 93 -11.20 2.07 7.70
N LEU A 94 -10.47 3.17 7.56
CA LEU A 94 -9.55 3.65 8.58
C LEU A 94 -10.29 4.64 9.48
N VAL A 95 -10.31 4.37 10.78
CA VAL A 95 -10.90 5.22 11.81
C VAL A 95 -9.81 5.67 12.77
N LEU A 96 -9.61 6.97 12.91
CA LEU A 96 -8.63 7.59 13.79
C LEU A 96 -9.34 8.38 14.89
N ASP A 97 -8.89 8.23 16.14
CA ASP A 97 -9.45 8.85 17.35
C ASP A 97 -10.99 8.79 17.44
N ASP A 98 -11.58 7.67 17.00
CA ASP A 98 -13.03 7.42 16.90
C ASP A 98 -13.85 8.45 16.09
N SER A 99 -13.21 9.36 15.37
CA SER A 99 -13.88 10.54 14.80
C SER A 99 -13.52 10.82 13.35
N ILE A 100 -12.29 10.54 12.95
CA ILE A 100 -11.81 10.77 11.58
C ILE A 100 -11.89 9.46 10.82
N VAL A 101 -12.65 9.44 9.71
CA VAL A 101 -12.93 8.22 8.96
C VAL A 101 -12.56 8.36 7.49
N TYR A 102 -11.84 7.36 6.97
CA TYR A 102 -11.52 7.19 5.57
C TYR A 102 -12.04 5.84 5.07
N ASP A 103 -12.94 5.85 4.10
CA ASP A 103 -13.38 4.68 3.34
C ASP A 103 -12.44 4.48 2.15
N ILE A 104 -11.65 3.41 2.14
CA ILE A 104 -10.64 3.14 1.12
C ILE A 104 -11.06 1.89 0.35
N SER A 105 -11.20 2.01 -0.96
CA SER A 105 -11.69 0.93 -1.83
C SER A 105 -11.11 0.97 -3.24
N ASP A 106 -11.33 -0.10 -4.02
CA ASP A 106 -10.93 -0.21 -5.45
C ASP A 106 -9.43 0.08 -5.65
N ILE A 107 -8.61 -0.48 -4.76
CA ILE A 107 -7.15 -0.35 -4.80
C ILE A 107 -6.61 -1.15 -5.99
N ARG A 108 -5.85 -0.49 -6.85
CA ARG A 108 -5.21 -1.07 -8.02
C ARG A 108 -3.72 -0.91 -7.91
N ARG A 109 -3.01 -1.99 -8.24
CA ARG A 109 -1.55 -2.04 -8.22
C ARG A 109 -1.04 -2.54 -9.54
N GLU A 110 0.06 -1.94 -9.96
CA GLU A 110 0.76 -2.34 -11.17
C GLU A 110 2.26 -2.36 -10.90
N THR A 111 2.94 -3.22 -11.65
CA THR A 111 4.38 -3.25 -11.71
C THR A 111 4.85 -2.07 -12.56
N ARG A 112 5.63 -1.17 -11.97
CA ARG A 112 6.25 -0.05 -12.69
C ARG A 112 7.72 -0.35 -12.89
N GLU A 113 8.14 -0.34 -14.15
CA GLU A 113 9.55 -0.39 -14.54
C GLU A 113 10.09 1.03 -14.57
N ASP A 114 11.11 1.29 -13.76
CA ASP A 114 11.91 2.49 -13.85
C ASP A 114 13.10 2.22 -14.79
N ARG A 115 13.01 2.77 -15.99
CA ARG A 115 14.06 2.63 -17.02
C ARG A 115 15.15 3.69 -16.90
N GLU A 116 15.00 4.67 -16.02
CA GLU A 116 16.00 5.70 -15.77
C GLU A 116 17.01 5.21 -14.73
N HIS A 117 16.55 4.43 -13.74
CA HIS A 117 17.40 3.85 -12.71
C HIS A 117 17.64 2.35 -12.94
N TRP A 118 18.89 2.00 -13.26
CA TRP A 118 19.31 0.63 -13.51
C TRP A 118 20.11 0.07 -12.34
N GLY A 119 19.74 -1.13 -11.90
CA GLY A 119 20.57 -1.95 -11.03
C GLY A 119 21.51 -2.85 -11.82
N MET A 120 22.29 -3.66 -11.09
CA MET A 120 23.27 -4.60 -11.67
C MET A 120 22.65 -5.62 -12.66
N PHE A 121 21.34 -5.86 -12.58
CA PHE A 121 20.64 -6.89 -13.35
C PHE A 121 19.46 -6.35 -14.18
N GLY A 122 19.37 -5.04 -14.41
CA GLY A 122 18.30 -4.44 -15.23
C GLY A 122 17.64 -3.21 -14.61
N PRO A 123 16.58 -2.69 -15.25
CA PRO A 123 15.81 -1.56 -14.72
C PRO A 123 15.21 -1.91 -13.35
N SER A 124 15.11 -0.91 -12.48
CA SER A 124 14.46 -1.08 -11.18
C SER A 124 12.97 -1.36 -11.38
N VAL A 125 12.44 -2.35 -10.65
CA VAL A 125 11.04 -2.76 -10.74
C VAL A 125 10.41 -2.55 -9.38
N SER A 126 9.34 -1.76 -9.32
CA SER A 126 8.63 -1.47 -8.08
C SER A 126 7.13 -1.70 -8.23
N CYS A 127 6.47 -1.94 -7.09
CA CYS A 127 5.02 -2.07 -7.03
C CYS A 127 4.40 -0.77 -6.54
N VAL A 128 3.59 -0.15 -7.40
CA VAL A 128 2.94 1.13 -7.11
C VAL A 128 1.44 0.98 -7.08
N VAL A 129 0.76 1.85 -6.34
CA VAL A 129 -0.71 1.91 -6.33
C VAL A 129 -1.14 2.89 -7.42
N THR A 130 -1.62 2.37 -8.54
CA THR A 130 -1.99 3.20 -9.70
C THR A 130 -3.31 3.92 -9.49
N SER A 131 -4.23 3.35 -8.72
CA SER A 131 -5.43 4.06 -8.31
C SER A 131 -6.09 3.47 -7.08
N MET A 132 -6.83 4.30 -6.36
CA MET A 132 -7.76 3.88 -5.31
C MET A 132 -8.89 4.89 -5.19
N LYS A 133 -9.91 4.58 -4.40
CA LYS A 133 -10.96 5.51 -3.99
C LYS A 133 -10.86 5.76 -2.50
N VAL A 134 -10.91 7.03 -2.11
CA VAL A 134 -10.94 7.44 -0.71
C VAL A 134 -12.18 8.30 -0.50
N ASN A 135 -13.11 7.82 0.34
CA ASN A 135 -14.41 8.43 0.56
C ASN A 135 -15.15 8.75 -0.76
N GLY A 136 -15.06 7.86 -1.74
CA GLY A 136 -15.65 7.99 -3.08
C GLY A 136 -14.83 8.84 -4.07
N THR A 137 -13.77 9.52 -3.63
CA THR A 137 -12.90 10.32 -4.51
C THR A 137 -11.79 9.44 -5.08
N LYS A 138 -11.66 9.41 -6.42
CA LYS A 138 -10.61 8.64 -7.08
C LYS A 138 -9.26 9.35 -6.96
N ILE A 139 -8.26 8.62 -6.47
CA ILE A 139 -6.85 9.00 -6.42
C ILE A 139 -6.11 8.17 -7.46
N LYS A 140 -5.15 8.78 -8.15
CA LYS A 140 -4.32 8.15 -9.18
C LYS A 140 -2.85 8.35 -8.85
N ASP A 141 -2.03 7.43 -9.32
CA ASP A 141 -0.57 7.50 -9.32
C ASP A 141 -0.01 7.79 -7.93
N SER A 142 -0.41 6.97 -6.96
CA SER A 142 -0.01 7.09 -5.56
C SER A 142 1.17 6.16 -5.27
N GLU A 143 2.19 6.70 -4.60
CA GLU A 143 3.23 5.88 -3.99
C GLU A 143 2.65 5.22 -2.75
N GLY A 144 2.39 3.91 -2.83
CA GLY A 144 1.65 3.20 -1.77
C GLY A 144 0.23 3.72 -1.57
N ILE A 145 -0.34 3.52 -0.38
CA ILE A 145 -1.66 4.05 0.00
C ILE A 145 -1.47 5.44 0.59
N ALA A 146 -1.32 6.45 -0.26
CA ALA A 146 -1.17 7.84 0.14
C ALA A 146 -2.35 8.70 -0.33
N PHE A 147 -2.97 9.46 0.58
CA PHE A 147 -4.11 10.30 0.26
C PHE A 147 -4.21 11.56 1.12
N PRO A 148 -4.83 12.65 0.61
CA PRO A 148 -4.85 13.91 1.34
C PRO A 148 -5.86 13.91 2.50
N ALA A 149 -5.47 14.51 3.63
CA ALA A 149 -6.25 14.61 4.87
C ALA A 149 -7.61 15.31 4.71
N LYS A 150 -7.78 16.11 3.66
CA LYS A 150 -9.05 16.79 3.33
C LYS A 150 -10.18 15.83 2.97
N LEU A 151 -9.86 14.60 2.56
CA LEU A 151 -10.87 13.62 2.19
C LEU A 151 -11.56 12.98 3.39
N ARG A 152 -11.16 13.31 4.62
CA ARG A 152 -11.75 12.78 5.86
C ARG A 152 -13.26 13.01 5.95
N LYS A 153 -13.96 12.04 6.50
CA LYS A 153 -15.29 12.22 7.10
C LYS A 153 -15.11 12.40 8.60
N ILE A 154 -15.83 13.35 9.20
CA ILE A 154 -15.80 13.58 10.65
C ILE A 154 -17.12 13.10 11.23
N ILE A 155 -17.06 12.10 12.10
CA ILE A 155 -18.20 11.68 12.92
C ILE A 155 -18.15 12.54 14.19
N LYS A 156 -19.07 13.49 14.31
CA LYS A 156 -19.27 14.18 15.59
C LYS A 156 -19.90 13.20 16.56
N LYS A 157 -19.24 12.94 17.70
CA LYS A 157 -19.92 12.34 18.86
C LYS A 157 -21.01 13.32 19.29
N ARG A 158 -22.26 12.84 19.28
CA ARG A 158 -23.44 13.59 19.72
C ARG A 158 -23.54 13.58 21.23
#